data_AF-A0A849U7C1-F1
#
_entry.id   AF-A0A849U7C1-F1
#
_cell.length_a   1.000
_cell.length_b   1.000
_cell.length_c   1.000
_cell.angle_alpha   90.00
_cell.angle_beta   90.00
_cell.angle_gamma   90.00
#
_symmetry.space_group_name_H-M   'P 1'
#
loop_
_entity.id
_entity.type
_entity.pdbx_description
1 polymer ?
#
loop_
_entity_poly.entity_id
_entity_poly.type
_entity_poly.pdbx_seq_one_letter_code
_entity_poly.pdbx_strand_id
1 'polypeptide(L)' 'MTAQNTNTVDISWTVFIEILSDEFTAKTGVGVYAHITPIDIDHAYQQYLFLNAPMRKFVHDYVRTHAQ' A
#
# COMPACT_ATOMS: atom_id res chain seq x y z
N MET A 1 24.02 16.69 -2.97
CA MET A 1 23.90 16.16 -1.60
C MET A 1 22.61 16.67 -1.02
N THR A 2 21.58 15.84 -0.94
CA THR A 2 20.30 16.19 -0.27
C THR A 2 19.69 14.90 0.31
N ALA A 3 20.38 14.34 1.31
CA ALA A 3 19.89 13.21 2.09
C ALA A 3 19.13 13.74 3.31
N GLN A 4 17.92 14.29 3.12
CA GLN A 4 17.05 14.69 4.23
C GLN A 4 15.54 14.44 4.02
N ASN A 5 15.11 13.74 2.96
CA ASN A 5 13.70 13.46 2.70
C ASN A 5 13.36 11.97 2.50
N THR A 6 14.26 11.06 2.87
CA THR A 6 14.02 9.61 2.76
C THR A 6 13.27 9.07 3.96
N ASN A 7 13.56 9.54 5.18
CA ASN A 7 13.02 8.93 6.41
C ASN A 7 11.49 9.00 6.54
N THR A 8 10.85 10.09 6.11
CA THR A 8 9.38 10.24 6.18
C THR A 8 8.65 9.46 5.08
N VAL A 9 9.25 9.39 3.90
CA VAL A 9 8.75 8.57 2.78
C VAL A 9 8.87 7.09 3.11
N ASP A 10 9.97 6.69 3.75
CA ASP A 10 10.24 5.31 4.16
C ASP A 10 9.25 4.84 5.25
N ILE A 11 8.96 5.70 6.24
CA ILE A 11 7.94 5.41 7.26
C ILE A 11 6.54 5.32 6.62
N SER A 12 6.20 6.23 5.69
CA SER A 12 4.87 6.24 5.06
C SER A 12 4.67 5.04 4.12
N TRP A 13 5.73 4.62 3.43
CA TRP A 13 5.76 3.42 2.58
C TRP A 13 5.62 2.14 3.41
N THR A 14 6.35 2.05 4.52
CA THR A 14 6.27 0.90 5.44
C THR A 14 4.87 0.75 6.02
N VAL A 15 4.28 1.85 6.51
CA VAL A 15 2.91 1.86 7.04
C VAL A 15 1.88 1.51 5.95
N PHE A 16 2.09 1.95 4.72
CA PHE A 16 1.23 1.59 3.60
C PHE A 16 1.24 0.08 3.34
N ILE A 17 2.42 -0.54 3.28
CA ILE A 17 2.55 -1.99 3.10
C ILE A 17 1.89 -2.75 4.25
N GLU A 18 2.11 -2.32 5.50
CA GLU A 18 1.50 -2.96 6.67
C GLU A 18 -0.03 -2.96 6.59
N ILE A 19 -0.64 -1.79 6.34
CA ILE A 19 -2.10 -1.66 6.22
C ILE A 19 -2.62 -2.47 5.02
N LEU A 20 -1.91 -2.43 3.89
CA LEU A 20 -2.27 -3.20 2.70
C LEU A 20 -2.22 -4.71 2.96
N SER A 21 -1.17 -5.17 3.64
CA SER A 21 -0.99 -6.58 3.99
C SER A 21 -2.04 -7.08 4.98
N ASP A 22 -2.36 -6.28 6.00
CA ASP A 22 -3.42 -6.60 6.96
C ASP A 22 -4.78 -6.72 6.27
N GLU A 23 -5.13 -5.77 5.41
CA GLU A 23 -6.41 -5.77 4.69
C GLU A 23 -6.49 -6.94 3.69
N PHE A 24 -5.40 -7.23 2.97
CA PHE A 24 -5.32 -8.39 2.08
C PHE A 24 -5.48 -9.70 2.85
N THR A 25 -4.78 -9.84 3.97
CA THR A 25 -4.82 -11.04 4.80
C THR A 25 -6.21 -11.22 5.40
N ALA A 26 -6.85 -10.14 5.87
CA ALA A 26 -8.21 -10.18 6.39
C ALA A 26 -9.24 -10.64 5.35
N LYS A 27 -9.05 -10.25 4.07
CA LYS A 27 -9.99 -10.60 3.00
C LYS A 27 -9.72 -11.94 2.32
N THR A 28 -8.45 -12.28 2.10
CA THR A 28 -8.04 -13.47 1.32
C THR A 28 -7.50 -14.61 2.18
N GLY A 29 -7.13 -14.35 3.43
CA GLY A 29 -6.45 -15.30 4.30
C GLY A 29 -4.94 -15.48 4.00
N VAL A 30 -4.40 -14.76 3.00
CA VAL A 30 -2.97 -14.82 2.65
C VAL A 30 -2.36 -13.43 2.52
N GLY A 31 -1.05 -13.33 2.71
CA GLY A 31 -0.33 -12.05 2.67
C GLY A 31 -0.35 -11.41 1.27
N VAL A 32 -0.25 -10.07 1.22
CA VAL A 32 -0.35 -9.28 -0.03
C VAL A 32 0.61 -9.76 -1.13
N TYR A 33 1.84 -10.13 -0.76
CA TYR A 33 2.85 -10.60 -1.72
C TYR A 33 2.53 -11.96 -2.36
N ALA A 34 1.54 -12.70 -1.86
CA ALA A 34 1.06 -13.91 -2.51
C ALA A 34 0.24 -13.61 -3.79
N HIS A 35 -0.33 -12.40 -3.88
CA HIS A 35 -1.24 -12.01 -4.95
C HIS A 35 -0.78 -10.79 -5.76
N ILE A 36 0.04 -9.93 -5.17
CA ILE A 36 0.44 -8.65 -5.76
C ILE A 36 1.96 -8.60 -5.88
N THR A 37 2.45 -8.20 -7.05
CA THR A 37 3.89 -8.03 -7.25
C THR A 37 4.39 -6.76 -6.57
N PRO A 38 5.67 -6.68 -6.16
CA PRO A 38 6.22 -5.46 -5.57
C PRO A 38 6.05 -4.21 -6.47
N ILE A 39 6.02 -4.39 -7.79
CA ILE A 39 5.81 -3.31 -8.77
C ILE A 39 4.38 -2.77 -8.67
N ASP A 40 3.39 -3.66 -8.51
CA ASP A 40 1.99 -3.27 -8.38
C ASP A 40 1.74 -2.52 -7.06
N ILE A 41 2.44 -2.89 -5.98
CA ILE A 41 2.37 -2.17 -4.70
C ILE A 41 2.93 -0.74 -4.84
N ASP A 42 4.05 -0.58 -5.55
CA ASP A 42 4.60 0.76 -5.83
C ASP A 42 3.61 1.61 -6.62
N HIS A 43 3.02 1.05 -7.69
CA HIS A 43 1.97 1.74 -8.44
C HIS A 43 0.77 2.14 -7.58
N ALA A 44 0.30 1.24 -6.70
CA ALA A 44 -0.79 1.53 -5.78
C ALA A 44 -0.44 2.67 -4.81
N TYR A 45 0.80 2.72 -4.32
CA TYR A 45 1.26 3.80 -3.47
C TYR A 45 1.37 5.14 -4.21
N GLN A 46 1.86 5.14 -5.44
CA GLN A 46 1.87 6.34 -6.28
C GLN A 46 0.44 6.87 -6.54
N GLN A 47 -0.52 5.97 -6.78
CA GLN A 47 -1.93 6.34 -6.91
C GLN A 47 -2.50 6.93 -5.62
N TYR A 48 -2.17 6.36 -4.46
CA TYR A 48 -2.52 6.91 -3.15
C TYR A 48 -1.98 8.34 -2.99
N LEU A 49 -0.71 8.57 -3.30
CA LEU A 49 -0.07 9.89 -3.21
C LEU A 49 -0.75 10.90 -4.15
N PHE A 50 -1.14 10.47 -5.35
CA PHE A 50 -1.81 11.32 -6.33
C PHE A 50 -3.25 11.68 -5.91
N LEU A 51 -4.00 10.72 -5.36
CA LEU A 51 -5.39 10.91 -4.96
C LEU A 51 -5.52 11.77 -3.68
N ASN A 52 -4.44 11.92 -2.91
CA ASN A 52 -4.41 12.62 -1.62
C ASN A 52 -5.54 12.15 -0.67
N ALA A 53 -5.89 10.87 -0.77
CA ALA A 53 -6.96 10.24 -0.01
C ALA A 53 -6.45 9.74 1.35
N PRO A 54 -7.32 9.47 2.33
CA PRO A 54 -6.91 8.77 3.55
C PRO A 54 -6.39 7.37 3.21
N MET A 55 -5.19 7.02 3.68
CA MET A 55 -4.48 5.78 3.32
C MET A 55 -5.35 4.52 3.53
N ARG A 56 -6.02 4.39 4.68
CA ARG A 56 -6.90 3.24 4.96
C ARG A 56 -8.06 3.13 3.97
N LYS A 57 -8.65 4.26 3.56
CA LYS A 57 -9.77 4.27 2.61
C LYS A 57 -9.30 3.79 1.24
N PHE A 58 -8.17 4.32 0.78
CA PHE A 58 -7.56 3.90 -0.47
C PHE A 58 -7.24 2.39 -0.48
N VAL A 59 -6.56 1.91 0.57
CA VAL A 59 -6.22 0.49 0.70
C VAL A 59 -7.47 -0.39 0.71
N HIS A 60 -8.49 -0.04 1.49
CA HIS A 60 -9.75 -0.79 1.54
C HIS A 60 -10.40 -0.93 0.15
N ASP A 61 -10.50 0.18 -0.59
CA ASP A 61 -11.09 0.19 -1.94
C ASP A 61 -10.22 -0.62 -2.92
N TYR A 62 -8.89 -0.52 -2.82
CA TYR A 62 -7.94 -1.26 -3.64
C TYR A 62 -8.00 -2.78 -3.40
N VAL A 63 -7.98 -3.22 -2.15
CA VAL A 63 -8.14 -4.65 -1.80
C VAL A 63 -9.53 -5.14 -2.21
N ARG A 64 -10.56 -4.30 -2.12
CA ARG A 64 -11.90 -4.64 -2.58
C ARG A 64 -11.93 -4.98 -4.07
N THR A 65 -11.24 -4.21 -4.91
CA THR A 65 -11.19 -4.43 -6.37
C THR A 65 -10.25 -5.55 -6.80
N HIS A 66 -9.15 -5.80 -6.06
CA HIS A 66 -8.12 -6.76 -6.47
C HIS A 66 -8.22 -8.16 -5.85
N ALA A 67 -8.81 -8.31 -4.66
CA ALA A 67 -8.94 -9.61 -3.99
C ALA A 67 -10.34 -10.24 -4.19
N GLN A 68 -10.68 -10.61 -5.43
CA GLN A 68 -11.91 -11.35 -5.73
C GLN A 68 -11.76 -12.85 -5.47
#